data_AF-A0A358MDN5-F1
#
_entry.id   AF-A0A358MDN5-F1
#
_cell.length_a   1.000
_cell.length_b   1.000
_cell.length_c   1.000
_cell.angle_alpha   90.00
_cell.angle_beta   90.00
_cell.angle_gamma   90.00
#
_symmetry.space_group_name_H-M   'P 1'
#
loop_
_entity.id
_entity.type
_entity.pdbx_description
1 polymer ?
#
loop_
_entity_poly.entity_id
_entity_poly.type
_entity_poly.pdbx_seq_one_letter_code
_entity_poly.pdbx_strand_id
1 'polypeptide(L)'
;ARKALVDKVEQVARLIRSKGVGVYFITQNPADVPKNILGQLGNRVQHALRAFTAKDQKALRQASETYRPNPRFETEAAIREVGVGEAVTSMLEKKGNPGIVERTLIRPPSSWLGPITGAERAALMAASPVAGKYERVFDRHSAFEMLREKAERAAEEAARAEEEMQRRDEEEARRIEEEKWQKEEDKRREKERRDAEREYDRARRYDLTPRRSTTTRRTASREPDSLGEALGKAVLKELGGTTGKRIVREILGGFFKSR
;
A
#
# COMPACT_ATOMS: atom_id res chain seq x y z
N ALA A 1 -11.85 14.09 -12.51
CA ALA A 1 -11.62 13.85 -11.06
C ALA A 1 -11.08 12.44 -10.86
N ARG A 2 -10.21 12.21 -9.86
CA ARG A 2 -9.66 10.88 -9.56
C ARG A 2 -10.81 9.94 -9.18
N LYS A 3 -10.93 8.77 -9.83
CA LYS A 3 -12.02 7.80 -9.62
C LYS A 3 -12.28 7.50 -8.14
N ALA A 4 -11.20 7.35 -7.36
CA ALA A 4 -11.26 7.11 -5.92
C ALA A 4 -12.01 8.20 -5.12
N LEU A 5 -11.97 9.46 -5.53
CA LEU A 5 -12.71 10.53 -4.85
C LEU A 5 -14.21 10.41 -5.11
N VAL A 6 -14.59 10.15 -6.36
CA VAL A 6 -15.99 9.97 -6.76
C VAL A 6 -16.59 8.78 -6.02
N ASP A 7 -15.90 7.64 -6.01
CA ASP A 7 -16.34 6.42 -5.32
C ASP A 7 -16.57 6.69 -3.81
N LYS A 8 -15.69 7.49 -3.19
CA LYS A 8 -15.82 7.83 -1.77
C LYS A 8 -16.98 8.79 -1.50
N VAL A 9 -17.22 9.76 -2.37
CA VAL A 9 -18.39 10.65 -2.27
C VAL A 9 -19.69 9.84 -2.44
N GLU A 10 -19.73 8.88 -3.36
CA GLU A 10 -20.88 7.97 -3.52
C GLU A 10 -21.12 7.10 -2.29
N GLN A 11 -20.05 6.53 -1.71
CA GLN A 11 -20.14 5.75 -0.49
C GLN A 11 -20.67 6.58 0.69
N VAL A 12 -20.16 7.80 0.85
CA VAL A 12 -20.58 8.73 1.91
C VAL A 12 -22.04 9.14 1.73
N ALA A 13 -22.46 9.50 0.51
CA ALA A 13 -23.85 9.84 0.22
C ALA A 13 -24.81 8.70 0.58
N ARG A 14 -24.43 7.45 0.28
CA ARG A 14 -25.21 6.25 0.62
C ARG A 14 -25.31 6.02 2.13
N LEU A 15 -24.20 6.15 2.86
CA LEU A 15 -24.14 5.97 4.31
C LEU A 15 -24.91 7.05 5.08
N ILE A 16 -24.96 8.27 4.54
CA ILE A 16 -25.69 9.38 5.15
C ILE A 16 -27.19 9.15 5.08
N ARG A 17 -27.71 8.71 3.93
CA ARG A 17 -29.15 8.47 3.74
C ARG A 17 -29.73 7.51 4.76
N SER A 18 -29.00 6.46 5.16
CA SER A 18 -29.46 5.48 6.15
C SER A 18 -29.45 5.98 7.59
N LYS A 19 -28.78 7.10 7.88
CA LYS A 19 -28.68 7.70 9.22
C LYS A 19 -29.64 8.86 9.45
N GLY A 20 -30.52 9.17 8.50
CA GLY A 20 -31.47 10.27 8.61
C GLY A 20 -30.83 11.65 8.54
N VAL A 21 -29.65 11.78 7.91
CA VAL A 21 -28.95 13.05 7.71
C VAL A 21 -29.25 13.59 6.31
N GLY A 22 -29.60 14.87 6.21
CA GLY A 22 -29.83 15.57 4.93
C GLY A 22 -28.53 16.07 4.30
N VAL A 23 -28.39 15.92 2.97
CA VAL A 23 -27.23 16.42 2.21
C VAL A 23 -27.71 17.32 1.09
N TYR A 24 -27.06 18.48 0.96
CA TYR A 24 -27.34 19.45 -0.07
C TYR A 24 -26.10 19.62 -0.94
N PHE A 25 -26.25 19.37 -2.25
CA PHE A 25 -25.22 19.65 -3.23
C PHE A 25 -25.54 20.99 -3.89
N ILE A 26 -24.63 21.96 -3.72
CA ILE A 26 -24.76 23.30 -4.29
C ILE A 26 -23.62 23.48 -5.27
N THR A 27 -23.95 23.55 -6.56
CA THR A 27 -22.99 23.75 -7.65
C THR A 27 -23.56 24.66 -8.73
N GLN A 28 -22.68 25.33 -9.47
CA GLN A 28 -23.01 26.07 -10.68
C GLN A 28 -23.14 25.16 -11.91
N ASN A 29 -22.51 23.97 -11.90
CA ASN A 29 -22.53 23.05 -13.02
C ASN A 29 -23.09 21.68 -12.60
N PRO A 30 -24.19 21.20 -13.19
CA PRO A 30 -24.76 19.90 -12.86
C PRO A 30 -23.79 18.73 -13.14
N ALA A 31 -22.79 18.91 -14.02
CA ALA A 31 -21.77 17.90 -14.30
C ALA A 31 -20.80 17.65 -13.13
N ASP A 32 -20.77 18.52 -12.11
CA ASP A 32 -19.92 18.35 -10.93
C ASP A 32 -20.45 17.25 -10.00
N VAL A 33 -21.75 16.94 -10.08
CA VAL A 33 -22.38 15.89 -9.28
C VAL A 33 -22.38 14.58 -10.08
N PRO A 34 -21.80 13.49 -9.55
CA PRO A 34 -21.83 12.18 -10.19
C PRO A 34 -23.25 11.71 -10.50
N LYS A 35 -23.45 11.11 -11.67
CA LYS A 35 -24.78 10.65 -12.15
C LYS A 35 -25.51 9.75 -11.14
N ASN A 36 -24.76 8.86 -10.47
CA ASN A 36 -25.31 7.93 -9.48
C ASN A 36 -25.91 8.66 -8.27
N ILE A 37 -25.32 9.80 -7.88
CA ILE A 37 -25.83 10.64 -6.79
C ILE A 37 -26.95 11.53 -7.32
N LEU A 38 -26.76 12.13 -8.50
CA LEU A 38 -27.76 12.99 -9.14
C LEU A 38 -29.10 12.27 -9.28
N GLY A 39 -29.13 10.99 -9.65
CA GLY A 39 -30.35 10.18 -9.74
C GLY A 39 -31.01 9.86 -8.39
N GLN A 40 -30.27 9.97 -7.28
CA GLN A 40 -30.78 9.71 -5.93
C GLN A 40 -31.29 10.97 -5.22
N LEU A 41 -31.04 12.16 -5.78
CA LEU A 41 -31.53 13.41 -5.22
C LEU A 41 -33.03 13.53 -5.47
N GLY A 42 -33.80 13.53 -4.37
CA GLY A 42 -35.26 13.64 -4.41
C GLY A 42 -35.75 15.07 -4.62
N ASN A 43 -35.12 16.04 -3.94
CA ASN A 43 -35.44 17.46 -4.09
C ASN A 43 -34.43 18.12 -5.02
N ARG A 44 -34.93 18.95 -5.93
CA ARG A 44 -34.12 19.67 -6.92
C ARG A 44 -34.57 21.12 -7.02
N VAL A 45 -33.59 22.00 -7.10
CA VAL A 45 -33.77 23.43 -7.36
C VAL A 45 -32.72 23.83 -8.40
N GLN A 46 -33.16 24.07 -9.62
CA GLN A 46 -32.31 24.44 -10.73
C GLN A 46 -32.59 25.88 -11.15
N HIS A 47 -31.61 26.75 -10.96
CA HIS A 47 -31.63 28.09 -11.51
C HIS A 47 -31.21 28.06 -12.99
N ALA A 48 -31.28 29.22 -13.63
CA ALA A 48 -30.94 29.41 -15.04
C ALA A 48 -29.61 28.76 -15.42
N LEU A 49 -29.65 27.84 -16.39
CA LEU A 49 -28.44 27.28 -16.97
C LEU A 49 -28.26 27.84 -18.38
N ARG A 50 -27.30 28.74 -18.52
CA ARG A 50 -27.01 29.40 -19.80
C ARG A 50 -26.17 28.47 -20.66
N ALA A 51 -26.76 27.93 -21.72
CA ALA A 51 -26.09 27.01 -22.63
C ALA A 51 -25.53 27.75 -23.85
N PHE A 52 -24.26 28.16 -23.79
CA PHE A 52 -23.56 28.80 -24.92
C PHE A 52 -22.69 27.82 -25.71
N THR A 53 -22.13 26.82 -25.04
CA THR A 53 -21.26 25.80 -25.66
C THR A 53 -22.00 24.47 -25.86
N ALA A 54 -21.50 23.61 -26.74
CA ALA A 54 -22.04 22.26 -26.92
C ALA A 54 -21.98 21.43 -25.63
N LYS A 55 -20.99 21.69 -24.77
CA LYS A 55 -20.88 21.05 -23.45
C LYS A 55 -22.02 21.49 -22.54
N ASP A 56 -22.35 22.78 -22.53
CA ASP A 56 -23.44 23.31 -21.70
C ASP A 56 -24.80 22.86 -22.20
N GLN A 57 -24.99 22.74 -23.52
CA GLN A 57 -26.21 22.16 -24.09
C GLN A 57 -26.40 20.70 -23.66
N LYS A 58 -25.32 19.92 -23.65
CA LYS A 58 -25.36 18.55 -23.14
C LYS A 58 -25.66 18.50 -21.64
N ALA A 59 -25.10 19.42 -20.86
CA ALA A 59 -25.36 19.53 -19.43
C ALA A 59 -26.82 19.94 -19.15
N LEU A 60 -27.36 20.88 -19.93
CA LEU A 60 -28.76 21.31 -19.87
C LEU A 60 -29.71 20.15 -20.13
N ARG A 61 -29.46 19.38 -21.19
CA ARG A 61 -30.27 18.19 -21.53
C ARG A 61 -30.19 17.12 -20.46
N GLN A 62 -29.00 16.85 -19.94
CA GLN A 62 -28.84 15.90 -18.83
C GLN A 62 -29.58 16.35 -17.57
N ALA A 63 -29.59 17.67 -17.29
CA ALA A 63 -30.34 18.21 -16.17
C ALA A 63 -31.85 18.09 -16.38
N SER A 64 -32.37 18.39 -17.58
CA SER A 64 -33.80 18.32 -17.89
C SER A 64 -34.36 16.89 -17.83
N GLU A 65 -33.60 15.89 -18.31
CA GLU A 65 -33.94 14.46 -18.26
C GLU A 65 -34.13 13.92 -16.84
N THR A 66 -33.59 14.60 -15.83
CA THR A 66 -33.68 14.15 -14.44
C THR A 66 -34.98 14.56 -13.73
N TYR A 67 -35.83 15.34 -14.40
CA TYR A 67 -37.09 15.82 -13.86
C TYR A 67 -38.27 14.96 -14.33
N ARG A 68 -39.30 14.90 -13.50
CA ARG A 68 -40.59 14.38 -13.94
C ARG A 68 -41.22 15.41 -14.89
N PRO A 69 -41.61 15.01 -16.12
CA PRO A 69 -42.07 15.96 -17.15
C PRO A 69 -43.37 16.64 -16.75
N ASN A 70 -43.53 17.90 -17.17
CA ASN A 70 -44.74 18.69 -16.99
C ASN A 70 -45.44 18.86 -18.36
N PRO A 71 -46.73 18.50 -18.52
CA PRO A 71 -47.45 18.73 -19.76
C PRO A 71 -47.59 20.21 -20.17
N ARG A 72 -47.41 21.14 -19.23
CA ARG A 72 -47.63 22.59 -19.47
C ARG A 72 -46.45 23.28 -20.16
N PHE A 73 -45.24 22.72 -20.08
CA PHE A 73 -44.04 23.31 -20.66
C PHE A 73 -42.92 22.29 -20.81
N GLU A 74 -42.00 22.55 -21.73
CA GLU A 74 -40.79 21.73 -21.87
C GLU A 74 -39.74 22.11 -20.81
N THR A 75 -39.28 21.12 -20.03
CA THR A 75 -38.31 21.33 -18.94
C THR A 75 -37.00 21.95 -19.43
N GLU A 76 -36.49 21.51 -20.58
CA GLU A 76 -35.24 22.04 -21.15
C GLU A 76 -35.34 23.53 -21.48
N ALA A 77 -36.46 23.94 -22.10
CA ALA A 77 -36.75 25.34 -22.38
C ALA A 77 -36.93 26.15 -21.09
N ALA A 78 -37.68 25.62 -20.12
CA ALA A 78 -37.90 26.29 -18.84
C ALA A 78 -36.60 26.56 -18.08
N ILE A 79 -35.66 25.60 -18.02
CA ILE A 79 -34.36 25.79 -17.35
C ILE A 79 -33.53 26.90 -18.02
N ARG A 80 -33.66 27.06 -19.34
CA ARG A 80 -32.97 28.12 -20.09
C ARG A 80 -33.59 29.50 -19.85
N GLU A 81 -34.90 29.57 -19.68
CA GLU A 81 -35.69 30.80 -19.66
C GLU A 81 -35.89 31.40 -18.26
N VAL A 82 -35.71 30.63 -17.19
CA VAL A 82 -35.86 31.15 -15.82
C VAL A 82 -34.93 32.35 -15.57
N GLY A 83 -35.49 33.40 -14.98
CA GLY A 83 -34.79 34.64 -14.66
C GLY A 83 -34.10 34.63 -13.29
N VAL A 84 -33.53 35.77 -12.91
CA VAL A 84 -33.03 35.98 -11.54
C VAL A 84 -34.22 35.97 -10.57
N GLY A 85 -34.12 35.17 -9.51
CA GLY A 85 -35.23 34.96 -8.58
C GLY A 85 -36.25 33.93 -9.05
N GLU A 86 -36.03 33.26 -10.18
CA GLU A 86 -36.80 32.12 -10.63
C GLU A 86 -35.96 30.84 -10.61
N ALA A 87 -36.63 29.71 -10.42
CA ALA A 87 -36.01 28.40 -10.55
C ALA A 87 -37.01 27.37 -11.07
N VAL A 88 -36.48 26.32 -11.67
CA VAL A 88 -37.19 25.09 -11.94
C VAL A 88 -37.03 24.18 -10.73
N THR A 89 -38.13 23.77 -10.11
CA THR A 89 -38.10 22.97 -8.88
C THR A 89 -38.85 21.65 -9.04
N SER A 90 -38.38 20.63 -8.32
CA SER A 90 -39.12 19.39 -8.12
C SER A 90 -38.88 18.96 -6.67
N MET A 91 -39.96 18.87 -5.92
CA MET A 91 -39.94 18.51 -4.50
C MET A 91 -40.55 17.13 -4.33
N LEU A 92 -40.11 16.41 -3.31
CA LEU A 92 -40.69 15.12 -2.96
C LEU A 92 -42.15 15.29 -2.51
N GLU A 93 -43.04 14.55 -3.14
CA GLU A 93 -44.43 14.40 -2.75
C GLU A 93 -44.59 13.41 -1.57
N LYS A 94 -45.84 13.23 -1.12
CA LYS A 94 -46.17 12.18 -0.15
C LYS A 94 -45.65 10.84 -0.65
N LYS A 95 -45.03 10.07 0.26
CA LYS A 95 -44.35 8.78 -0.02
C LYS A 95 -42.99 8.89 -0.72
N GLY A 96 -42.39 10.08 -0.87
CA GLY A 96 -41.01 10.23 -1.32
C GLY A 96 -40.79 10.10 -2.82
N ASN A 97 -41.86 10.27 -3.62
CA ASN A 97 -41.78 10.32 -5.07
C ASN A 97 -41.44 11.76 -5.51
N PRO A 98 -40.53 11.96 -6.48
CA PRO A 98 -40.30 13.29 -7.05
C PRO A 98 -41.58 13.83 -7.71
N GLY A 99 -41.97 15.04 -7.33
CA GLY A 99 -43.12 15.73 -7.91
C GLY A 99 -42.87 16.21 -9.33
N ILE A 100 -43.96 16.58 -10.01
CA ILE A 100 -43.88 17.21 -11.34
C ILE A 100 -43.03 18.47 -11.25
N VAL A 101 -42.20 18.69 -12.27
CA VAL A 101 -41.36 19.88 -12.34
C VAL A 101 -42.20 21.14 -12.48
N GLU A 102 -41.86 22.18 -11.72
CA GLU A 102 -42.61 23.43 -11.67
C GLU A 102 -41.67 24.63 -11.87
N ARG A 103 -42.18 25.69 -12.51
CA ARG A 103 -41.51 27.01 -12.49
C ARG A 103 -41.92 27.72 -11.22
N THR A 104 -40.93 28.14 -10.44
CA THR A 104 -41.14 28.68 -9.09
C THR A 104 -40.42 29.99 -8.91
N LEU A 105 -41.12 30.97 -8.33
CA LEU A 105 -40.51 32.20 -7.83
C LEU A 105 -39.85 31.93 -6.48
N ILE A 106 -38.57 32.26 -6.38
CA ILE A 106 -37.80 32.11 -5.15
C ILE A 106 -38.04 33.35 -4.30
N ARG A 107 -38.64 33.14 -3.13
CA ARG A 107 -38.75 34.19 -2.12
C ARG A 107 -37.33 34.60 -1.68
N PRO A 108 -36.97 35.89 -1.77
CA PRO A 108 -35.66 36.34 -1.33
C PRO A 108 -35.51 36.06 0.17
N PRO A 109 -34.31 35.65 0.61
CA PRO A 109 -34.07 35.41 2.03
C PRO A 109 -34.28 36.70 2.80
N SER A 110 -34.94 36.63 3.95
CA SER A 110 -35.00 37.73 4.93
C SER A 110 -33.73 37.84 5.76
N SER A 111 -32.62 37.25 5.29
CA SER A 111 -31.34 37.24 5.98
C SER A 111 -30.41 38.31 5.43
N TRP A 112 -29.49 38.75 6.28
CA TRP A 112 -28.35 39.53 5.85
C TRP A 112 -27.52 38.72 4.83
N LEU A 113 -27.26 39.30 3.65
CA LEU A 113 -26.29 38.78 2.69
C LEU A 113 -24.94 39.47 2.95
N GLY A 114 -23.98 38.72 3.50
CA GLY A 114 -22.64 39.23 3.78
C GLY A 114 -21.93 38.44 4.87
N PRO A 115 -20.61 38.57 4.99
CA PRO A 115 -19.87 37.94 6.08
C PRO A 115 -20.27 38.56 7.42
N ILE A 116 -20.54 37.71 8.41
CA ILE A 116 -20.66 38.15 9.81
C ILE A 116 -19.28 38.46 10.37
N THR A 117 -19.21 39.38 11.32
CA THR A 117 -17.97 39.68 12.04
C THR A 117 -17.55 38.49 12.92
N GLY A 118 -16.27 38.44 13.28
CA GLY A 118 -15.75 37.40 14.19
C GLY A 118 -16.45 37.40 15.55
N ALA A 119 -16.81 38.59 16.07
CA ALA A 119 -17.52 38.75 17.34
C ALA A 119 -18.95 38.20 17.27
N GLU A 120 -19.70 38.54 16.22
CA GLU A 120 -21.06 38.02 15.98
C GLU A 120 -21.05 36.50 15.83
N ARG A 121 -20.06 35.95 15.09
CA ARG A 121 -19.89 34.51 14.94
C ARG A 121 -19.67 33.82 16.28
N ALA A 122 -18.79 34.37 17.13
CA ALA A 122 -18.51 33.81 18.45
C ALA A 122 -19.75 33.82 19.34
N ALA A 123 -20.51 34.92 19.36
CA ALA A 123 -21.75 35.03 20.12
C ALA A 123 -22.82 34.02 19.65
N LEU A 124 -23.01 33.87 18.33
CA LEU A 124 -23.96 32.90 17.75
C LEU A 124 -23.56 31.45 18.05
N MET A 125 -22.26 31.13 17.99
CA MET A 125 -21.77 29.81 18.34
C MET A 125 -21.97 29.50 19.83
N ALA A 126 -21.69 30.47 20.71
CA ALA A 126 -21.90 30.33 22.15
C ALA A 126 -23.39 30.16 22.53
N ALA A 127 -24.29 30.82 21.79
CA ALA A 127 -25.74 30.70 21.98
C ALA A 127 -26.33 29.40 21.39
N SER A 128 -25.54 28.60 20.67
CA SER A 128 -26.02 27.39 20.00
C SER A 128 -26.43 26.30 20.99
N PRO A 129 -27.55 25.58 20.78
CA PRO A 129 -27.94 24.41 21.61
C PRO A 129 -26.91 23.26 21.62
N VAL A 130 -25.94 23.29 20.69
CA VAL A 130 -24.85 22.31 20.59
C VAL A 130 -23.48 22.92 20.93
N ALA A 131 -23.45 24.11 21.55
CA ALA A 131 -22.23 24.67 22.12
C ALA A 131 -21.54 23.64 23.03
N GLY A 132 -20.21 23.59 22.98
CA GLY A 132 -19.39 22.58 23.69
C GLY A 132 -19.34 21.19 23.07
N LYS A 133 -20.33 20.78 22.25
CA LYS A 133 -20.42 19.40 21.74
C LYS A 133 -19.48 19.10 20.57
N TYR A 134 -19.34 20.04 19.63
CA TYR A 134 -18.57 19.85 18.38
C TYR A 134 -17.34 20.77 18.28
N GLU A 135 -16.96 21.43 19.37
CA GLU A 135 -15.85 22.38 19.39
C GLU A 135 -14.48 21.69 19.43
N ARG A 136 -14.43 20.48 20.00
CA ARG A 136 -13.21 19.67 19.98
C ARG A 136 -13.01 19.07 18.60
N VAL A 137 -12.01 19.58 17.88
CA VAL A 137 -11.52 18.96 16.65
C VAL A 137 -11.00 17.57 17.00
N PHE A 138 -11.66 16.54 16.48
CA PHE A 138 -11.26 15.17 16.68
C PHE A 138 -10.57 14.67 15.41
N ASP A 139 -9.24 14.71 15.41
CA ASP A 139 -8.45 14.08 14.36
C ASP A 139 -8.35 12.59 14.66
N ARG A 140 -8.89 11.76 13.76
CA ARG A 140 -8.92 10.31 13.95
C ARG A 140 -7.70 9.73 13.26
N HIS A 141 -6.92 8.92 13.99
CA HIS A 141 -5.95 8.02 13.35
C HIS A 141 -6.68 7.18 12.30
N SER A 142 -6.34 7.40 11.04
CA SER A 142 -6.97 6.72 9.92
C SER A 142 -6.55 5.26 9.88
N ALA A 143 -7.42 4.39 9.37
CA ALA A 143 -7.08 2.99 9.17
C ALA A 143 -5.82 2.82 8.27
N PHE A 144 -5.59 3.75 7.36
CA PHE A 144 -4.39 3.79 6.52
C PHE A 144 -3.12 4.02 7.33
N GLU A 145 -3.13 5.00 8.25
CA GLU A 145 -1.99 5.27 9.14
C GLU A 145 -1.72 4.09 10.07
N MET A 146 -2.75 3.49 10.65
CA MET A 146 -2.60 2.30 11.49
C MET A 146 -2.02 1.11 10.74
N LEU A 147 -2.42 0.90 9.48
CA LEU A 147 -1.89 -0.18 8.65
C LEU A 147 -0.46 0.10 8.19
N ARG A 148 -0.14 1.35 7.85
CA ARG A 148 1.22 1.76 7.48
C ARG A 148 2.18 1.55 8.64
N GLU A 149 1.81 1.99 9.84
CA GLU A 149 2.61 1.82 11.06
C GLU A 149 2.86 0.34 11.38
N LYS A 150 1.85 -0.53 11.19
CA LYS A 150 2.02 -1.98 11.34
C LYS A 150 2.98 -2.57 10.31
N ALA A 151 2.90 -2.13 9.07
CA ALA A 151 3.80 -2.58 8.00
C ALA A 151 5.25 -2.13 8.24
N GLU A 152 5.44 -0.88 8.68
CA GLU A 152 6.75 -0.33 9.06
C GLU A 152 7.36 -1.13 10.22
N ARG A 153 6.59 -1.40 11.28
CA ARG A 153 7.07 -2.23 12.41
C ARG A 153 7.46 -3.65 11.99
N ALA A 154 6.66 -4.29 11.14
CA ALA A 154 6.97 -5.62 10.64
C ALA A 154 8.25 -5.64 9.79
N ALA A 155 8.48 -4.59 9.00
CA ALA A 155 9.71 -4.46 8.21
C ALA A 155 10.95 -4.24 9.09
N GLU A 156 10.84 -3.42 10.14
CA GLU A 156 11.92 -3.21 11.11
C GLU A 156 12.27 -4.48 11.89
N GLU A 157 11.26 -5.25 12.33
CA GLU A 157 11.47 -6.53 13.01
C GLU A 157 12.15 -7.56 12.10
N ALA A 158 11.73 -7.64 10.83
CA ALA A 158 12.36 -8.50 9.84
C ALA A 158 13.82 -8.10 9.58
N ALA A 159 14.12 -6.81 9.45
CA ALA A 159 15.48 -6.31 9.25
C ALA A 159 16.39 -6.64 10.44
N ARG A 160 15.91 -6.47 11.68
CA ARG A 160 16.67 -6.83 12.88
C ARG A 160 16.93 -8.33 12.98
N ALA A 161 15.94 -9.16 12.64
CA ALA A 161 16.10 -10.61 12.63
C ALA A 161 17.14 -11.06 11.58
N GLU A 162 17.17 -10.42 10.40
CA GLU A 162 18.19 -10.68 9.39
C GLU A 162 19.59 -10.26 9.82
N GLU A 163 19.74 -9.10 10.47
CA GLU A 163 21.02 -8.64 11.04
C GLU A 163 21.54 -9.58 12.14
N GLU A 164 20.66 -10.04 13.04
CA GLU A 164 21.04 -11.01 14.08
C GLU A 164 21.45 -12.36 13.48
N MET A 165 20.76 -12.84 12.44
CA MET A 165 21.16 -14.06 11.72
C MET A 165 22.52 -13.89 11.03
N GLN A 166 22.75 -12.75 10.36
CA GLN A 166 24.05 -12.47 9.72
C GLN A 166 25.19 -12.43 10.74
N ARG A 167 24.98 -11.80 11.90
CA ARG A 167 25.98 -11.78 12.97
C ARG A 167 26.30 -13.17 13.51
N ARG A 168 25.28 -14.02 13.69
CA ARG A 168 25.48 -15.41 14.12
C ARG A 168 26.24 -16.23 13.08
N ASP A 169 25.90 -16.07 11.81
CA ASP A 169 26.59 -16.72 10.69
C ASP A 169 28.06 -16.26 10.60
N GLU A 170 28.34 -14.98 10.81
CA GLU A 170 29.71 -14.42 10.84
C GLU A 170 30.53 -14.93 12.03
N GLU A 171 29.93 -14.97 13.23
CA GLU A 171 30.56 -15.52 14.43
C GLU A 171 30.86 -17.02 14.28
N GLU A 172 29.94 -17.79 13.70
CA GLU A 172 30.15 -19.20 13.40
C GLU A 172 31.22 -19.41 12.32
N ALA A 173 31.25 -18.58 11.27
CA ALA A 173 32.29 -18.64 10.24
C ALA A 173 33.69 -18.38 10.83
N ARG A 174 33.83 -17.40 11.73
CA ARG A 174 35.08 -17.11 12.44
C ARG A 174 35.52 -18.29 13.31
N ARG A 175 34.61 -18.93 14.06
CA ARG A 175 34.91 -20.11 14.87
C ARG A 175 35.40 -21.28 14.01
N ILE A 176 34.75 -21.52 12.87
CA ILE A 176 35.16 -22.57 11.93
C ILE A 176 36.54 -22.28 11.33
N GLU A 177 36.84 -21.01 11.03
CA GLU A 177 38.14 -20.58 10.51
C GLU A 177 39.26 -20.75 11.54
N GLU A 178 39.01 -20.35 12.81
CA GLU A 178 39.94 -20.55 13.92
C GLU A 178 40.20 -22.05 14.16
N GLU A 179 39.16 -22.89 14.17
CA GLU A 179 39.33 -24.35 14.31
C GLU A 179 40.15 -24.95 13.16
N LYS A 180 39.97 -24.47 11.93
CA LYS A 180 40.77 -24.91 10.78
C LYS A 180 42.23 -24.52 10.93
N TRP A 181 42.50 -23.27 11.33
CA TRP A 181 43.85 -22.78 11.58
C TRP A 181 44.58 -23.60 12.65
N GLN A 182 43.91 -23.90 13.77
CA GLN A 182 44.47 -24.74 14.83
C GLN A 182 44.79 -26.16 14.33
N LYS A 183 43.87 -26.77 13.58
CA LYS A 183 44.10 -28.10 12.97
C LYS A 183 45.24 -28.10 11.96
N GLU A 184 45.48 -27.01 11.24
CA GLU A 184 46.61 -26.88 10.31
C GLU A 184 47.94 -26.66 11.04
N GLU A 185 47.95 -25.84 12.10
CA GLU A 185 49.10 -25.67 13.00
C GLU A 185 49.52 -26.99 13.65
N ASP A 186 48.56 -27.73 14.22
CA ASP A 186 48.82 -29.01 14.88
C ASP A 186 49.39 -30.04 13.92
N LYS A 187 48.84 -30.13 12.69
CA LYS A 187 49.39 -30.98 11.62
C LYS A 187 50.80 -30.57 11.22
N ARG A 188 51.10 -29.27 11.20
CA ARG A 188 52.45 -28.77 10.88
C ARG A 188 53.44 -29.18 11.97
N ARG A 189 53.09 -28.97 13.25
CA ARG A 189 53.91 -29.39 14.40
C ARG A 189 54.11 -30.91 14.44
N GLU A 190 53.07 -31.68 14.14
CA GLU A 190 53.17 -33.15 14.08
C GLU A 190 54.08 -33.60 12.93
N LYS A 191 53.98 -32.95 11.77
CA LYS A 191 54.88 -33.20 10.63
C LYS A 191 56.33 -32.86 10.97
N GLU A 192 56.60 -31.72 11.59
CA GLU A 192 57.93 -31.33 12.05
C GLU A 192 58.49 -32.33 13.07
N ARG A 193 57.67 -32.77 14.03
CA ARG A 193 58.06 -33.80 15.01
C ARG A 193 58.38 -35.14 14.34
N ARG A 194 57.56 -35.55 13.37
CA ARG A 194 57.77 -36.77 12.57
C ARG A 194 58.99 -36.66 11.66
N ASP A 195 59.29 -35.49 11.14
CA ASP A 195 60.48 -35.24 10.32
C ASP A 195 61.74 -35.24 11.19
N ALA A 196 61.70 -34.65 12.38
CA ALA A 196 62.75 -34.73 13.39
C ALA A 196 63.00 -36.17 13.89
N GLU A 197 61.95 -36.95 14.15
CA GLU A 197 62.07 -38.40 14.45
C GLU A 197 62.71 -39.16 13.29
N ARG A 198 62.33 -38.86 12.04
CA ARG A 198 62.93 -39.46 10.83
C ARG A 198 64.37 -39.04 10.59
N GLU A 199 64.80 -37.90 11.12
CA GLU A 199 66.17 -37.41 11.06
C GLU A 199 67.02 -38.04 12.17
N TYR A 200 66.47 -38.10 13.40
CA TYR A 200 67.07 -38.80 14.54
C TYR A 200 67.26 -40.31 14.28
N ASP A 201 66.29 -40.96 13.63
CA ASP A 201 66.36 -42.38 13.27
C ASP A 201 67.34 -42.66 12.10
N ARG A 202 67.58 -41.65 11.24
CA ARG A 202 68.63 -41.72 10.21
C ARG A 202 70.04 -41.53 10.79
N ALA A 203 70.19 -40.74 11.85
CA ALA A 203 71.49 -40.48 12.49
C ALA A 203 72.03 -41.67 13.31
N ARG A 204 71.23 -42.69 13.61
CA ARG A 204 71.64 -43.88 14.40
C ARG A 204 72.03 -45.12 13.58
N ARG A 205 72.03 -45.06 12.25
CA ARG A 205 72.47 -46.19 11.41
C ARG A 205 73.90 -46.01 10.93
N TYR A 206 74.85 -46.49 11.72
CA TYR A 206 76.11 -47.01 11.22
C TYR A 206 75.91 -48.51 10.95
N ASP A 207 75.54 -48.85 9.72
CA ASP A 207 75.76 -50.20 9.20
C ASP A 207 75.98 -50.12 7.68
N LEU A 208 77.18 -50.51 7.24
CA LEU A 208 77.57 -50.56 5.84
C LEU A 208 76.98 -51.82 5.19
N THR A 209 75.80 -51.71 4.58
CA THR A 209 75.42 -52.58 3.47
C THR A 209 74.49 -51.85 2.49
N PRO A 210 74.81 -51.83 1.18
CA PRO A 210 73.97 -51.16 0.19
C PRO A 210 72.77 -52.05 -0.14
N ARG A 211 71.62 -51.82 0.51
CA ARG A 211 70.37 -52.43 0.07
C ARG A 211 69.75 -51.60 -1.06
N ARG A 212 69.88 -52.16 -2.28
CA ARG A 212 69.17 -51.78 -3.50
C ARG A 212 67.73 -51.35 -3.22
N SER A 213 67.38 -50.17 -3.69
CA SER A 213 66.02 -49.65 -3.74
C SER A 213 65.14 -50.53 -4.64
N THR A 214 64.21 -51.27 -4.05
CA THR A 214 63.00 -51.68 -4.76
C THR A 214 61.95 -50.60 -4.53
N THR A 215 61.83 -49.71 -5.51
CA THR A 215 60.70 -48.79 -5.63
C THR A 215 59.43 -49.60 -5.87
N THR A 216 58.77 -50.00 -4.79
CA THR A 216 57.35 -50.37 -4.88
C THR A 216 56.57 -49.05 -4.82
N ARG A 217 56.26 -48.49 -5.99
CA ARG A 217 55.18 -47.50 -6.12
C ARG A 217 53.91 -48.16 -5.59
N ARG A 218 53.59 -47.93 -4.33
CA ARG A 218 52.21 -48.01 -3.86
C ARG A 218 51.54 -46.74 -4.36
N THR A 219 51.01 -46.82 -5.57
CA THR A 219 49.86 -46.04 -5.99
C THR A 219 48.75 -46.32 -4.99
N ALA A 220 48.63 -45.47 -3.97
CA ALA A 220 47.38 -45.36 -3.23
C ALA A 220 46.41 -44.60 -4.14
N SER A 221 45.89 -45.29 -5.15
CA SER A 221 44.61 -44.96 -5.75
C SER A 221 43.57 -45.11 -4.65
N ARG A 222 43.30 -44.02 -3.93
CA ARG A 222 42.06 -43.90 -3.18
C ARG A 222 41.00 -43.60 -4.23
N GLU A 223 40.45 -44.65 -4.82
CA GLU A 223 39.19 -44.55 -5.54
C GLU A 223 38.15 -44.00 -4.54
N PRO A 224 37.37 -42.98 -4.92
CA PRO A 224 36.22 -42.56 -4.15
C PRO A 224 35.17 -43.68 -4.25
N ASP A 225 34.83 -44.27 -3.11
CA ASP A 225 33.64 -45.12 -3.05
C ASP A 225 32.41 -44.27 -3.41
N SER A 226 31.72 -44.75 -4.45
CA SER A 226 30.48 -44.26 -5.01
C SER A 226 30.53 -42.93 -5.80
N LEU A 227 30.04 -43.02 -7.04
CA LEU A 227 29.67 -41.91 -7.91
C LEU A 227 28.77 -40.86 -7.21
N GLY A 228 28.06 -41.26 -6.14
CA GLY A 228 27.21 -40.39 -5.33
C GLY A 228 27.97 -39.49 -4.36
N GLU A 229 29.11 -39.92 -3.81
CA GLU A 229 29.85 -39.13 -2.81
C GLU A 229 30.75 -38.04 -3.44
N ALA A 230 31.29 -38.32 -4.63
CA ALA A 230 32.06 -37.34 -5.41
C ALA A 230 31.16 -36.27 -6.05
N LEU A 231 30.00 -36.67 -6.57
CA LEU A 231 28.96 -35.76 -7.06
C LEU A 231 28.35 -34.97 -5.88
N GLY A 232 28.12 -35.63 -4.74
CA GLY A 232 27.64 -35.01 -3.51
C GLY A 232 28.60 -33.95 -2.96
N LYS A 233 29.91 -34.22 -2.93
CA LYS A 233 30.93 -33.24 -2.50
C LYS A 233 31.13 -32.09 -3.48
N ALA A 234 30.95 -32.31 -4.78
CA ALA A 234 30.98 -31.24 -5.78
C ALA A 234 29.74 -30.33 -5.66
N VAL A 235 28.54 -30.91 -5.52
CA VAL A 235 27.27 -30.18 -5.36
C VAL A 235 27.22 -29.45 -4.01
N LEU A 236 27.70 -30.04 -2.91
CA LEU A 236 27.83 -29.37 -1.61
C LEU A 236 28.81 -28.20 -1.65
N LYS A 237 29.91 -28.33 -2.40
CA LYS A 237 30.90 -27.25 -2.55
C LYS A 237 30.38 -26.11 -3.43
N GLU A 238 29.46 -26.39 -4.35
CA GLU A 238 28.81 -25.39 -5.21
C GLU A 238 27.61 -24.71 -4.52
N LEU A 239 26.88 -25.42 -3.67
CA LEU A 239 25.81 -24.88 -2.81
C LEU A 239 26.33 -24.07 -1.62
N GLY A 240 27.53 -24.37 -1.11
CA GLY A 240 28.17 -23.62 -0.02
C GLY A 240 28.81 -22.28 -0.45
N GLY A 241 28.94 -22.04 -1.76
CA GLY A 241 29.46 -20.79 -2.30
C GLY A 241 28.43 -19.66 -2.31
N THR A 242 28.90 -18.42 -2.45
CA THR A 242 28.07 -17.20 -2.56
C THR A 242 27.03 -17.23 -3.68
N THR A 243 27.17 -18.13 -4.65
CA THR A 243 26.25 -18.35 -5.77
C THR A 243 25.01 -19.15 -5.37
N GLY A 244 25.14 -20.19 -4.52
CA GLY A 244 24.01 -20.99 -4.03
C GLY A 244 23.08 -20.22 -3.09
N LYS A 245 23.66 -19.38 -2.22
CA LYS A 245 22.90 -18.48 -1.33
C LYS A 245 22.07 -17.41 -2.09
N ARG A 246 22.47 -17.06 -3.32
CA ARG A 246 21.78 -16.04 -4.13
C ARG A 246 20.54 -16.61 -4.85
N ILE A 247 20.61 -17.86 -5.31
CA ILE A 247 19.49 -18.57 -5.96
C ILE A 247 18.37 -18.87 -4.96
N VAL A 248 18.70 -19.29 -3.74
CA VAL A 248 17.71 -19.53 -2.68
C VAL A 248 17.02 -18.22 -2.27
N ARG A 249 17.75 -17.09 -2.26
CA ARG A 249 17.19 -15.77 -1.95
C ARG A 249 16.24 -15.26 -3.03
N GLU A 250 16.51 -15.50 -4.32
CA GLU A 250 15.61 -15.09 -5.41
C GLU A 250 14.33 -15.94 -5.46
N ILE A 251 14.43 -17.25 -5.20
CA ILE A 251 13.26 -18.15 -5.24
C ILE A 251 12.32 -17.90 -4.04
N LEU A 252 12.85 -17.63 -2.85
CA LEU A 252 12.04 -17.30 -1.66
C LEU A 252 11.57 -15.83 -1.66
N GLY A 253 12.37 -14.89 -2.18
CA GLY A 253 11.99 -13.48 -2.29
C GLY A 253 10.87 -13.22 -3.30
N GLY A 254 10.75 -14.05 -4.35
CA GLY A 254 9.66 -13.96 -5.32
C GLY A 254 8.28 -14.35 -4.78
N PHE A 255 8.23 -15.22 -3.76
CA PHE A 255 6.97 -15.72 -3.20
C PHE A 255 6.33 -14.79 -2.15
N PHE A 256 7.10 -13.88 -1.55
CA PHE A 256 6.60 -12.94 -0.53
C PHE A 256 6.32 -11.52 -1.05
N LYS A 257 6.59 -11.23 -2.33
CA LYS A 257 6.38 -9.89 -2.93
C LYS A 257 5.08 -9.75 -3.76
N SER A 258 4.19 -10.73 -3.69
CA SER A 258 2.91 -10.72 -4.40
C SER A 258 1.73 -10.84 -3.42
N ARG A 259 1.42 -9.72 -2.75
CA ARG A 259 0.06 -9.33 -2.36
C ARG A 259 0.00 -7.92 -1.80
#